data_AF-A0A431WDM2-F1
#
_entry.id   AF-A0A431WDM2-F1
#
_cell.length_a   1.000
_cell.length_b   1.000
_cell.length_c   1.000
_cell.angle_alpha   90.00
_cell.angle_beta   90.00
_cell.angle_gamma   90.00
#
_symmetry.space_group_name_H-M   'P 1'
#
loop_
_entity.id
_entity.type
_entity.pdbx_description
1 polymer ?
#
loop_
_entity_poly.entity_id
_entity_poly.type
_entity_poly.pdbx_seq_one_letter_code
_entity_poly.pdbx_strand_id
1 'polypeptide(L)'
;MIGLMWYLLGMLTTGALWGYVYLQRHYKLNWKANLGIVSAFAFAWICIGWSWGSFAEGEPQSGAMGMLNFGLPAMILAVMTWRKFIQPARK
;
A
#
# COMPACT_ATOMS: atom_id res chain seq x y z
N MET A 1 -14.36 -3.33 -17.43
CA MET A 1 -12.99 -3.43 -16.85
C MET A 1 -12.83 -2.55 -15.61
N ILE A 2 -13.25 -1.28 -15.63
CA ILE A 2 -13.07 -0.35 -14.49
C ILE A 2 -13.84 -0.75 -13.22
N GLY A 3 -15.04 -1.34 -13.35
CA GLY A 3 -15.82 -1.79 -12.19
C GLY A 3 -15.13 -2.91 -11.41
N LEU A 4 -14.47 -3.84 -12.11
CA LEU A 4 -13.68 -4.91 -11.48
C LEU A 4 -12.46 -4.33 -10.74
N MET A 5 -11.80 -3.32 -11.32
CA MET A 5 -10.69 -2.61 -10.67
C MET A 5 -11.13 -2.02 -9.33
N TRP A 6 -12.23 -1.28 -9.29
CA TRP A 6 -12.74 -0.67 -8.05
C TRP A 6 -13.16 -1.72 -7.02
N TYR A 7 -13.76 -2.82 -7.45
CA TYR A 7 -14.11 -3.93 -6.58
C TYR A 7 -12.87 -4.58 -5.94
N LEU A 8 -11.85 -4.91 -6.74
CA LEU A 8 -10.59 -5.49 -6.26
C LEU A 8 -9.82 -4.52 -5.37
N LEU A 9 -9.83 -3.23 -5.69
CA LEU A 9 -9.32 -2.19 -4.82
C LEU A 9 -10.08 -2.22 -3.48
N GLY A 10 -11.41 -2.20 -3.47
CA GLY A 10 -12.19 -2.30 -2.22
C GLY A 10 -11.82 -3.53 -1.36
N MET A 11 -11.63 -4.68 -1.99
CA MET A 11 -11.12 -5.89 -1.32
C MET A 11 -9.71 -5.69 -0.75
N LEU A 12 -8.81 -5.05 -1.50
CA LEU A 12 -7.45 -4.75 -1.08
C LEU A 12 -7.43 -3.79 0.12
N THR A 13 -8.31 -2.77 0.17
CA THR A 13 -8.46 -1.91 1.36
C THR A 13 -8.89 -2.72 2.55
N THR A 14 -9.89 -3.60 2.37
CA THR A 14 -10.40 -4.44 3.46
C THR A 14 -9.30 -5.37 3.99
N GLY A 15 -8.53 -6.00 3.10
CA GLY A 15 -7.37 -6.81 3.48
C GLY A 15 -6.28 -6.00 4.19
N ALA A 16 -6.00 -4.78 3.74
CA ALA A 16 -5.02 -3.90 4.37
C ALA A 16 -5.46 -3.47 5.79
N LEU A 17 -6.74 -3.13 5.98
CA LEU A 17 -7.31 -2.83 7.29
C LEU A 17 -7.22 -4.03 8.24
N TRP A 18 -7.54 -5.23 7.74
CA TRP A 18 -7.42 -6.44 8.55
C TRP A 18 -5.96 -6.72 8.94
N GLY A 19 -5.03 -6.58 7.99
CA GLY A 19 -3.59 -6.67 8.25
C GLY A 19 -3.11 -5.64 9.27
N TYR A 20 -3.63 -4.41 9.22
CA TYR A 20 -3.32 -3.35 10.19
C TYR A 20 -3.81 -3.70 11.61
N VAL A 21 -5.05 -4.19 11.74
CA VAL A 21 -5.60 -4.63 13.03
C VAL A 21 -4.80 -5.80 13.60
N TYR A 22 -4.41 -6.76 12.75
CA TYR A 22 -3.53 -7.85 13.14
C TYR A 22 -2.19 -7.30 13.67
N LEU A 23 -1.58 -6.37 12.94
CA LEU A 23 -0.32 -5.75 13.33
C LEU A 23 -0.41 -5.03 14.67
N GLN A 24 -1.50 -4.29 14.92
CA GLN A 24 -1.74 -3.63 16.20
C GLN A 24 -1.86 -4.61 17.38
N ARG A 25 -2.37 -5.82 17.16
CA ARG A 25 -2.52 -6.84 18.21
C ARG A 25 -1.20 -7.53 18.54
N HIS A 26 -0.31 -7.68 17.58
CA HIS A 26 0.93 -8.48 17.73
C HIS A 26 2.21 -7.63 17.86
N TYR A 27 2.18 -6.37 17.45
CA TYR A 27 3.33 -5.47 17.42
C TYR A 27 3.03 -4.15 18.13
N LYS A 28 4.08 -3.52 18.66
CA LYS A 28 4.00 -2.14 19.16
C LYS A 28 4.15 -1.18 17.98
N LEU A 29 3.04 -0.56 17.59
CA LEU A 29 3.02 0.45 16.54
C LEU A 29 3.06 1.85 17.15
N ASN A 30 4.22 2.50 17.08
CA ASN A 30 4.32 3.92 17.41
C ASN A 30 3.72 4.79 16.29
N TRP A 31 3.48 6.07 16.58
CA TRP A 31 2.98 7.05 15.59
C TRP A 31 3.77 7.04 14.27
N LYS A 32 5.11 6.93 14.34
CA LYS A 32 5.98 6.82 13.15
C LYS A 32 5.71 5.55 12.34
N ALA A 33 5.41 4.43 13.00
CA ALA A 33 5.05 3.19 12.32
C ALA A 33 3.70 3.33 11.61
N ASN A 34 2.72 3.96 12.28
CA ASN A 34 1.41 4.20 11.68
C ASN A 34 1.51 5.11 10.45
N LEU A 35 2.26 6.22 10.52
CA LEU A 35 2.52 7.07 9.36
C LEU A 35 3.22 6.32 8.22
N GLY A 36 4.21 5.50 8.56
CA GLY A 36 4.91 4.66 7.58
C GLY A 36 4.00 3.65 6.88
N ILE A 37 3.12 2.98 7.63
CA ILE A 37 2.16 2.00 7.09
C ILE A 37 1.11 2.71 6.22
N VAL A 38 0.53 3.81 6.71
CA VAL A 38 -0.51 4.57 5.97
C VAL A 38 0.06 5.15 4.69
N SER A 39 1.25 5.73 4.73
CA SER A 39 1.91 6.27 3.54
C SER A 39 2.24 5.17 2.53
N ALA A 40 2.82 4.05 2.97
CA ALA A 40 3.08 2.90 2.09
C ALA A 40 1.79 2.37 1.44
N PHE A 41 0.69 2.26 2.22
CA PHE A 41 -0.61 1.85 1.70
C PHE A 41 -1.17 2.83 0.66
N ALA A 42 -1.15 4.14 0.95
CA ALA A 42 -1.64 5.16 0.02
C ALA A 42 -0.87 5.13 -1.31
N PHE A 43 0.45 5.02 -1.27
CA PHE A 43 1.27 4.91 -2.48
C PHE A 43 0.97 3.61 -3.25
N ALA A 44 0.84 2.47 -2.56
CA ALA A 44 0.48 1.20 -3.21
C ALA A 44 -0.92 1.24 -3.84
N TRP A 45 -1.87 1.85 -3.14
CA TRP A 45 -3.25 2.04 -3.60
C TRP A 45 -3.32 2.85 -4.89
N ILE A 46 -2.67 4.03 -4.88
CA ILE A 46 -2.58 4.92 -6.04
C ILE A 46 -1.83 4.20 -7.17
N CYS A 47 -0.74 3.50 -6.87
CA CYS A 47 0.02 2.74 -7.87
C CYS A 47 -0.88 1.77 -8.64
N ILE A 48 -1.66 0.95 -7.93
CA ILE A 48 -2.51 -0.07 -8.55
C ILE A 48 -3.63 0.58 -9.37
N GLY A 49 -4.33 1.57 -8.80
CA GLY A 49 -5.40 2.29 -9.49
C GLY A 49 -4.91 3.03 -10.74
N TRP A 50 -3.80 3.77 -10.62
CA TRP A 50 -3.20 4.51 -11.72
C TRP A 50 -2.71 3.58 -12.83
N SER A 51 -2.01 2.50 -12.46
CA SER A 51 -1.49 1.55 -13.44
C SER A 51 -2.63 0.90 -14.22
N TRP A 52 -3.65 0.41 -13.51
CA TRP A 52 -4.80 -0.23 -14.15
C TRP A 52 -5.58 0.75 -15.03
N GLY A 53 -5.84 1.97 -14.55
CA GLY A 53 -6.49 3.02 -15.32
C GLY A 53 -5.73 3.33 -16.61
N SER A 54 -4.41 3.50 -16.51
CA SER A 54 -3.55 3.79 -17.67
C SER A 54 -3.58 2.67 -18.71
N PHE A 55 -3.57 1.39 -18.30
CA PHE A 55 -3.71 0.27 -19.23
C PHE A 55 -5.12 0.21 -19.85
N ALA A 56 -6.16 0.51 -19.07
CA ALA A 56 -7.53 0.54 -19.57
C ALA A 56 -7.76 1.69 -20.58
N GLU A 57 -7.01 2.78 -20.47
CA GLU A 57 -7.03 3.93 -21.37
C GLU A 57 -6.11 3.76 -22.60
N GLY A 58 -5.34 2.66 -22.68
CA GLY A 58 -4.42 2.42 -23.79
C GLY A 58 -3.09 3.17 -23.71
N GLU A 59 -2.75 3.69 -22.53
CA GLU A 59 -1.53 4.46 -22.23
C GLU A 59 -0.58 3.66 -21.31
N PRO A 60 0.02 2.55 -21.80
CA PRO A 60 0.84 1.66 -20.96
C PRO A 60 2.09 2.36 -20.41
N GLN A 61 2.60 3.38 -21.09
CA GLN A 61 3.75 4.16 -20.64
C GLN A 61 3.42 4.97 -19.37
N SER A 62 2.22 5.55 -19.27
CA SER A 62 1.73 6.20 -18.05
C SER A 62 1.61 5.19 -16.91
N GLY A 63 1.15 3.97 -17.20
CA GLY A 63 1.07 2.89 -16.23
C GLY A 63 2.45 2.49 -15.68
N ALA A 64 3.44 2.34 -16.56
CA ALA A 64 4.82 2.04 -16.16
C ALA A 64 5.43 3.16 -15.28
N MET A 65 5.18 4.43 -15.63
CA MET A 65 5.59 5.56 -14.81
C MET A 65 4.91 5.56 -13.43
N GLY A 66 3.63 5.19 -13.37
CA GLY A 66 2.90 5.01 -12.11
C GLY A 66 3.54 3.95 -11.20
N MET A 67 4.00 2.83 -11.75
CA MET A 67 4.71 1.80 -10.99
C MET A 67 6.03 2.31 -10.39
N LEU A 68 6.80 3.09 -11.16
CA LEU A 68 8.06 3.67 -10.69
C LEU A 68 7.83 4.77 -9.65
N ASN A 69 6.88 5.67 -9.89
CA ASN A 69 6.68 6.86 -9.05
C ASN A 69 5.86 6.58 -7.79
N PHE A 70 5.01 5.54 -7.79
CA PHE A 70 4.18 5.20 -6.65
C PHE A 70 4.54 3.84 -6.06
N GLY A 71 4.74 2.81 -6.89
CA GLY A 71 5.04 1.46 -6.44
C GLY A 71 6.41 1.35 -5.75
N LEU A 72 7.45 1.94 -6.33
CA LEU A 72 8.80 1.89 -5.76
C LEU A 72 8.88 2.63 -4.41
N PRO A 73 8.35 3.86 -4.26
CA PRO A 73 8.22 4.49 -2.94
C PRO A 73 7.36 3.69 -1.95
N ALA A 74 6.25 3.08 -2.39
CA ALA A 74 5.44 2.24 -1.51
C ALA A 74 6.25 1.09 -0.91
N MET A 75 7.04 0.39 -1.73
CA MET A 75 7.90 -0.71 -1.29
C MET A 75 9.00 -0.22 -0.34
N ILE A 76 9.67 0.88 -0.66
CA ILE A 76 10.71 1.46 0.21
C ILE A 76 10.11 1.83 1.57
N LEU A 77 8.98 2.54 1.58
CA LEU A 77 8.32 2.94 2.82
C LEU A 77 7.87 1.74 3.64
N ALA A 78 7.29 0.71 3.02
CA ALA A 78 6.89 -0.51 3.71
C ALA A 78 8.09 -1.21 4.37
N VAL A 79 9.18 -1.41 3.63
CA VAL A 79 10.39 -2.08 4.15
C VAL A 79 11.07 -1.25 5.24
N MET A 80 11.22 0.05 5.03
CA MET A 80 11.82 0.93 6.03
C MET A 80 10.99 1.00 7.31
N THR A 81 9.66 1.05 7.17
CA THR A 81 8.75 1.08 8.31
C THR A 81 8.82 -0.22 9.11
N TRP A 82 8.82 -1.35 8.42
CA TRP A 82 8.97 -2.67 9.03
C TRP A 82 10.28 -2.79 9.81
N ARG A 83 11.40 -2.40 9.20
CA ARG A 83 12.72 -2.57 9.81
C ARG A 83 13.01 -1.59 10.95
N LYS A 84 12.47 -0.37 10.91
CA LYS A 84 12.85 0.69 11.86
C LYS A 84 11.80 1.00 12.92
N PHE A 85 10.50 0.82 12.62
CA PHE A 85 9.44 1.34 13.47
C PHE A 85 8.48 0.29 14.03
N ILE A 86 8.41 -0.90 13.41
CA ILE A 86 7.59 -2.00 13.89
C ILE A 86 8.44 -2.88 14.81
N GLN A 87 8.06 -2.94 16.10
CA GLN A 87 8.75 -3.75 17.10
C GLN A 87 7.81 -4.86 17.60
N PRO A 88 8.31 -6.10 17.81
CA PRO A 88 7.50 -7.14 18.43
C PRO A 88 7.03 -6.68 19.80
N ALA A 89 5.76 -6.94 20.12
CA ALA A 89 5.28 -6.71 21.48
C ALA A 89 6.09 -7.62 22.42
N ARG A 90 6.94 -7.02 23.27
CA ARG A 90 7.63 -7.73 24.36
C ARG A 90 6.55 -8.51 25.13
N LYS A 91 6.64 -9.84 25.14
CA LYS A 91 5.93 -10.66 26.13
C LYS A 91 6.39 -10.27 27.53
#